data_AF-A0A553KAB4-F1
#
_entry.id   AF-A0A553KAB4-F1
#
_cell.length_a   1.000
_cell.length_b   1.000
_cell.length_c   1.000
_cell.angle_alpha   90.00
_cell.angle_beta   90.00
_cell.angle_gamma   90.00
#
_symmetry.space_group_name_H-M   'P 1'
#
loop_
_entity.id
_entity.type
_entity.pdbx_description
1 polymer ?
#
loop_
_entity_poly.entity_id
_entity_poly.type
_entity_poly.pdbx_seq_one_letter_code
_entity_poly.pdbx_strand_id
1 'polypeptide(L)'
;GRKDAGSGNFVFHYNPMTKELHMNSITGRVVAFPGVIFPYGQEMVNKTVTDQIQCKNKKEYGKPISWSVEDHGKYYIIKCLVDVESNPYIHFSTSDGVIGVDCNYNHIAWTDVSKDGNFLESGKLSFLIEGKTSGQITKMLEAEAIALVDIAVRK
;
A
#
# COMPACT_ATOMS: atom_id res chain seq x y z
N GLY A 1 -13.35 -7.50 8.63
CA GLY A 1 -12.89 -6.74 9.81
C GLY A 1 -14.09 -6.22 10.57
N ARG A 2 -13.98 -6.14 11.90
CA ARG A 2 -14.94 -5.60 12.86
C ARG A 2 -14.52 -4.20 13.31
N LYS A 3 -15.38 -3.21 13.12
CA LYS A 3 -15.10 -1.83 13.53
C LYS A 3 -15.07 -1.61 15.05
N ASP A 4 -15.66 -2.52 15.82
CA ASP A 4 -15.76 -2.43 17.27
C ASP A 4 -14.59 -3.12 18.02
N ALA A 5 -13.64 -3.72 17.29
CA ALA A 5 -12.50 -4.45 17.87
C ALA A 5 -11.19 -3.63 17.82
N GLY A 6 -10.30 -3.83 18.81
CA GLY A 6 -9.06 -3.05 18.97
C GLY A 6 -8.08 -3.11 17.79
N SER A 7 -7.93 -4.28 17.16
CA SER A 7 -7.10 -4.47 15.96
C SER A 7 -7.95 -4.67 14.69
N GLY A 8 -9.21 -4.23 14.75
CA GLY A 8 -10.22 -4.48 13.73
C GLY A 8 -10.69 -5.94 13.64
N ASN A 9 -10.26 -6.84 14.53
CA ASN A 9 -10.89 -8.13 14.82
C ASN A 9 -10.32 -8.70 16.14
N PHE A 10 -10.74 -9.90 16.56
CA PHE A 10 -10.31 -10.58 17.80
C PHE A 10 -9.33 -11.74 17.56
N VAL A 11 -9.06 -12.06 16.30
CA VAL A 11 -8.22 -13.19 15.88
C VAL A 11 -6.78 -12.72 15.67
N PHE A 12 -6.61 -11.61 14.99
CA PHE A 12 -5.36 -11.00 14.60
C PHE A 12 -5.08 -9.74 15.43
N HIS A 13 -3.85 -9.64 15.90
CA HIS A 13 -3.35 -8.49 16.64
C HIS A 13 -2.01 -8.09 16.05
N TYR A 14 -1.97 -6.92 15.39
CA TYR A 14 -0.75 -6.36 14.84
C TYR A 14 -0.22 -5.26 15.77
N ASN A 15 1.07 -5.30 16.07
CA ASN A 15 1.74 -4.27 16.84
C ASN A 15 2.52 -3.33 15.89
N PRO A 16 2.09 -2.07 15.72
CA PRO A 16 2.78 -1.12 14.84
C PRO A 16 4.21 -0.79 15.27
N MET A 17 4.58 -1.00 16.54
CA MET A 17 5.94 -0.73 17.03
C MET A 17 6.88 -1.91 16.78
N THR A 18 6.48 -3.12 17.16
CA THR A 18 7.33 -4.32 17.02
C THR A 18 7.23 -4.99 15.65
N LYS A 19 6.23 -4.61 14.84
CA LYS A 19 5.91 -5.23 13.54
C LYS A 19 5.55 -6.71 13.65
N GLU A 20 5.08 -7.14 14.81
CA GLU A 20 4.62 -8.51 15.04
C GLU A 20 3.12 -8.61 14.77
N LEU A 21 2.73 -9.63 14.02
CA LEU A 21 1.33 -10.02 13.83
C LEU A 21 1.06 -11.32 14.58
N HIS A 22 0.15 -11.29 15.54
CA HIS A 22 -0.29 -12.49 16.28
C HIS A 22 -1.64 -12.94 15.76
N MET A 23 -1.80 -14.25 15.55
CA MET A 23 -3.06 -14.89 15.15
C MET A 23 -3.46 -15.95 16.18
N ASN A 24 -4.66 -15.82 16.74
CA ASN A 24 -5.27 -16.83 17.59
C ASN A 24 -5.92 -17.91 16.70
N SER A 25 -5.41 -19.13 16.74
CA SER A 25 -6.01 -20.25 16.01
C SER A 25 -7.36 -20.64 16.63
N ILE A 26 -8.17 -21.35 15.84
CA ILE A 26 -9.41 -21.98 16.33
C ILE A 26 -9.18 -22.97 17.48
N THR A 27 -7.94 -23.47 17.63
CA THR A 27 -7.52 -24.38 18.70
C THR A 27 -6.96 -23.66 19.93
N GLY A 28 -7.01 -22.33 19.97
CA GLY A 28 -6.52 -21.51 21.09
C GLY A 28 -5.00 -21.33 21.13
N ARG A 29 -4.27 -21.76 20.09
CA ARG A 29 -2.83 -21.51 19.97
C ARG A 29 -2.59 -20.13 19.36
N VAL A 30 -1.59 -19.42 19.87
CA VAL A 30 -1.15 -18.15 19.28
C VAL A 30 -0.01 -18.42 18.31
N VAL A 31 -0.19 -18.02 17.05
CA VAL A 31 0.86 -18.03 16.02
C VAL A 31 1.38 -16.61 15.87
N ALA A 32 2.70 -16.43 16.00
CA ALA A 32 3.35 -15.14 15.82
C ALA A 32 4.09 -15.09 14.47
N PHE A 33 3.83 -14.04 13.71
CA PHE A 33 4.56 -13.69 12.49
C PHE A 33 5.44 -12.47 12.81
N PRO A 34 6.77 -12.65 12.96
CA PRO A 34 7.67 -11.55 13.23
C PRO A 34 7.99 -10.77 11.94
N GLY A 35 8.27 -9.47 12.08
CA GLY A 35 8.77 -8.64 10.98
C GLY A 35 7.78 -8.45 9.83
N VAL A 36 6.48 -8.43 10.12
CA VAL A 36 5.44 -8.20 9.11
C VAL A 36 5.47 -6.75 8.69
N ILE A 37 6.01 -6.51 7.50
CA ILE A 37 6.07 -5.20 6.87
C ILE A 37 5.28 -5.21 5.55
N PHE A 38 4.63 -4.10 5.27
CA PHE A 38 3.91 -3.87 4.03
C PHE A 38 4.73 -2.92 3.17
N PRO A 39 5.38 -3.39 2.09
CA PRO A 39 6.18 -2.53 1.22
C PRO A 39 5.40 -1.31 0.71
N TYR A 40 4.09 -1.46 0.54
CA TYR A 40 3.17 -0.40 0.19
C TYR A 40 2.14 -0.17 1.31
N GLY A 41 1.90 1.09 1.67
CA GLY A 41 0.87 1.45 2.66
C GLY A 41 1.25 1.15 4.11
N GLN A 42 2.53 0.92 4.45
CA GLN A 42 2.96 0.63 5.82
C GLN A 42 2.50 1.69 6.83
N GLU A 43 2.64 2.97 6.46
CA GLU A 43 2.25 4.09 7.32
C GLU A 43 0.74 4.13 7.49
N MET A 44 -0.03 3.87 6.43
CA MET A 44 -1.49 3.76 6.48
C MET A 44 -1.92 2.64 7.42
N VAL A 45 -1.31 1.45 7.31
CA VAL A 45 -1.59 0.33 8.22
C VAL A 45 -1.26 0.70 9.68
N ASN A 46 -0.08 1.27 9.93
CA ASN A 46 0.33 1.65 11.28
C ASN A 46 -0.63 2.69 11.87
N LYS A 47 -0.97 3.73 11.09
CA LYS A 47 -1.89 4.80 11.49
C LYS A 47 -3.27 4.23 11.79
N THR A 48 -3.88 3.50 10.86
CA THR A 48 -5.23 2.96 11.05
C THR A 48 -5.30 1.99 12.24
N VAL A 49 -4.29 1.14 12.45
CA VAL A 49 -4.24 0.25 13.62
C VAL A 49 -4.08 1.05 14.92
N THR A 50 -3.19 2.05 14.94
CA THR A 50 -2.97 2.90 16.13
C THR A 50 -4.23 3.68 16.49
N ASP A 51 -4.85 4.34 15.51
CA ASP A 51 -6.09 5.09 15.66
C ASP A 51 -7.22 4.19 16.18
N GLN A 52 -7.34 2.97 15.64
CA GLN A 52 -8.34 2.00 16.07
C GLN A 52 -8.12 1.53 17.51
N ILE A 53 -6.87 1.29 17.92
CA ILE A 53 -6.52 0.94 19.30
C ILE A 53 -6.92 2.08 20.24
N GLN A 54 -6.54 3.31 19.91
CA GLN A 54 -6.75 4.52 20.73
C GLN A 54 -8.19 5.03 20.71
N CYS A 55 -9.02 4.64 19.74
CA CYS A 55 -10.41 5.06 19.62
C CYS A 55 -11.23 4.65 20.85
N LYS A 56 -11.74 5.63 21.62
CA LYS A 56 -12.55 5.37 22.82
C LYS A 56 -13.98 4.92 22.48
N ASN A 57 -14.63 5.58 21.53
CA ASN A 57 -15.99 5.25 21.08
C ASN A 57 -15.97 4.50 19.74
N LYS A 58 -15.51 3.25 19.78
CA LYS A 58 -15.35 2.39 18.59
C LYS A 58 -16.66 2.07 17.87
N LYS A 59 -17.81 2.08 18.58
CA LYS A 59 -19.11 1.80 17.95
C LYS A 59 -19.47 2.85 16.90
N GLU A 60 -19.16 4.11 17.20
CA GLU A 60 -19.49 5.25 16.35
C GLU A 60 -18.36 5.57 15.36
N TYR A 61 -17.12 5.66 15.84
CA TYR A 61 -15.97 6.15 15.05
C TYR A 61 -14.96 5.08 14.66
N GLY A 62 -15.14 3.84 15.10
CA GLY A 62 -14.21 2.75 14.77
C GLY A 62 -14.27 2.43 13.27
N LYS A 63 -13.12 2.04 12.72
CA LYS A 63 -12.99 1.59 11.34
C LYS A 63 -12.64 0.10 11.29
N PRO A 64 -13.23 -0.68 10.37
CA PRO A 64 -12.89 -2.10 10.25
C PRO A 64 -11.48 -2.27 9.69
N ILE A 65 -10.72 -3.21 10.25
CA ILE A 65 -9.43 -3.67 9.71
C ILE A 65 -9.54 -5.17 9.46
N SER A 66 -9.21 -5.61 8.25
CA SER A 66 -9.27 -7.03 7.89
C SER A 66 -7.88 -7.56 7.64
N TRP A 67 -7.58 -8.71 8.22
CA TRP A 67 -6.33 -9.43 8.03
C TRP A 67 -6.62 -10.77 7.38
N SER A 68 -5.76 -11.21 6.48
CA SER A 68 -5.80 -12.53 5.86
C SER A 68 -4.40 -13.10 5.79
N VAL A 69 -4.29 -14.41 6.00
CA VAL A 69 -3.05 -15.16 5.83
C VAL A 69 -3.33 -16.27 4.83
N GLU A 70 -2.57 -16.27 3.74
CA GLU A 70 -2.65 -17.29 2.69
C GLU A 70 -1.41 -18.16 2.75
N ASP A 71 -1.61 -19.47 2.86
CA ASP A 71 -0.54 -20.46 2.85
C ASP A 71 -0.24 -20.90 1.41
N HIS A 72 1.01 -20.71 0.98
CA HIS A 72 1.53 -21.14 -0.33
C HIS A 72 2.57 -22.27 -0.18
N GLY A 73 2.58 -22.96 0.97
CA GLY A 73 3.45 -24.07 1.33
C GLY A 73 4.90 -23.64 1.64
N LYS A 74 5.53 -22.90 0.74
CA LYS A 74 6.90 -22.39 0.92
C LYS A 74 6.96 -21.03 1.64
N TYR A 75 5.88 -20.27 1.54
CA TYR A 75 5.78 -18.93 2.11
C TYR A 75 4.32 -18.63 2.44
N TYR A 76 4.12 -17.58 3.23
CA TYR A 76 2.80 -17.04 3.54
C TYR A 76 2.65 -15.67 2.89
N ILE A 77 1.45 -15.35 2.40
CA ILE A 77 1.08 -13.99 2.04
C ILE A 77 0.20 -13.44 3.14
N ILE A 78 0.62 -12.32 3.73
CA ILE A 78 -0.17 -11.58 4.72
C ILE A 78 -0.79 -10.38 4.01
N LYS A 79 -2.13 -10.28 4.07
CA LYS A 79 -2.88 -9.17 3.50
C LYS A 79 -3.54 -8.39 4.64
N CYS A 80 -3.44 -7.06 4.57
CA CYS A 80 -4.14 -6.14 5.44
C CYS A 80 -5.01 -5.21 4.59
N LEU A 81 -6.30 -5.16 4.90
CA LEU A 81 -7.25 -4.25 4.27
C LEU A 81 -7.69 -3.25 5.33
N VAL A 82 -7.41 -1.98 5.06
CA VAL A 82 -7.73 -0.84 5.92
C VAL A 82 -8.64 0.11 5.17
N ASP A 83 -9.55 0.74 5.88
CA ASP A 83 -10.29 1.89 5.36
C ASP A 83 -9.34 3.09 5.32
N VAL A 84 -9.06 3.59 4.11
CA VAL A 84 -8.20 4.74 3.86
C VAL A 84 -9.07 5.91 3.44
N GLU A 85 -8.69 7.11 3.89
CA GLU A 85 -9.35 8.33 3.42
C GLU A 85 -9.20 8.45 1.90
N SER A 86 -10.21 9.05 1.26
CA SER A 86 -10.17 9.33 -0.17
C SER A 86 -8.91 10.10 -0.51
N ASN A 87 -8.17 9.65 -1.53
CA ASN A 87 -6.98 10.33 -1.99
C ASN A 87 -7.33 11.79 -2.35
N PRO A 88 -6.75 12.81 -1.69
CA PRO A 88 -7.03 14.20 -2.01
C PRO A 88 -6.44 14.62 -3.36
N TYR A 89 -5.47 13.87 -3.88
CA TYR A 89 -4.82 14.12 -5.17
C TYR A 89 -5.67 13.58 -6.32
N ILE A 90 -6.86 14.15 -6.49
CA ILE A 90 -7.71 13.94 -7.66
C ILE A 90 -7.44 15.07 -8.63
N HIS A 91 -6.90 14.75 -9.80
CA HIS A 91 -6.61 15.73 -10.83
C HIS A 91 -7.88 16.01 -11.66
N PHE A 92 -8.48 17.17 -11.48
CA PHE A 92 -9.72 17.56 -12.19
C PHE A 92 -9.46 18.34 -13.49
N SER A 93 -8.23 18.80 -13.72
CA SER A 93 -7.88 19.68 -14.83
C SER A 93 -6.41 19.54 -15.18
N THR A 94 -6.07 19.55 -16.48
CA THR A 94 -4.68 19.60 -16.97
C THR A 94 -4.16 21.03 -17.16
N SER A 95 -4.87 22.03 -16.62
CA SER A 95 -4.60 23.44 -16.87
C SER A 95 -3.32 23.98 -16.23
N ASP A 96 -2.79 23.31 -15.20
CA ASP A 96 -1.59 23.78 -14.49
C ASP A 96 -0.30 23.11 -15.00
N GLY A 97 -0.44 22.15 -15.91
CA GLY A 97 0.64 21.33 -16.41
C GLY A 97 0.24 19.86 -16.45
N VAL A 98 1.13 19.03 -16.97
CA VAL A 98 0.92 17.59 -17.09
C VAL A 98 2.22 16.82 -16.87
N ILE A 99 2.09 15.63 -16.29
CA ILE A 99 3.11 14.59 -16.38
C ILE A 99 2.81 13.72 -17.60
N GLY A 100 3.62 13.85 -18.64
CA GLY A 100 3.59 12.93 -19.79
C GLY A 100 4.29 11.62 -19.44
N VAL A 101 3.72 10.49 -19.84
CA VAL A 101 4.23 9.15 -19.50
C VAL A 101 4.30 8.30 -20.77
N ASP A 102 5.43 7.63 -20.97
CA ASP A 102 5.64 6.67 -22.07
C ASP A 102 6.18 5.34 -21.53
N CYS A 103 5.45 4.26 -21.78
CA CYS A 103 5.74 2.93 -21.25
C CYS A 103 6.53 2.12 -22.29
N ASN A 104 7.77 1.82 -21.97
CA ASN A 104 8.70 1.09 -22.83
C ASN A 104 8.95 -0.33 -22.30
N TYR A 105 9.60 -1.18 -23.11
CA TYR A 105 9.88 -2.58 -22.77
C TYR A 105 10.66 -2.77 -21.45
N ASN A 106 11.53 -1.83 -21.09
CA ASN A 106 12.43 -1.92 -19.93
C ASN A 106 12.38 -0.69 -18.99
N HIS A 107 11.50 0.28 -19.26
CA HIS A 107 11.36 1.44 -18.39
C HIS A 107 10.04 2.18 -18.64
N ILE A 108 9.64 3.01 -17.67
CA ILE A 108 8.66 4.08 -17.86
C ILE A 108 9.45 5.38 -17.98
N ALA A 109 9.30 6.09 -19.10
CA ALA A 109 9.80 7.45 -19.26
C ALA A 109 8.71 8.44 -18.83
N TRP A 110 9.10 9.54 -18.21
CA TRP A 110 8.17 10.60 -17.83
C TRP A 110 8.76 11.98 -18.10
N THR A 111 7.88 12.95 -18.32
CA THR A 111 8.22 14.37 -18.47
C THR A 111 7.22 15.23 -17.73
N ASP A 112 7.71 16.25 -17.05
CA ASP A 112 6.93 17.32 -16.43
C ASP A 112 6.87 18.51 -17.38
N VAL A 113 5.65 18.98 -17.63
CA VAL A 113 5.34 20.03 -18.60
C VAL A 113 4.46 21.06 -17.91
N SER A 114 4.84 22.33 -18.01
CA SER A 114 4.04 23.42 -17.42
C SER A 114 2.73 23.62 -18.17
N LYS A 115 1.80 24.39 -17.57
CA LYS A 115 0.55 24.83 -18.21
C LYS A 115 0.69 25.41 -19.63
N ASP A 116 1.83 26.04 -19.91
CA ASP A 116 2.09 26.70 -21.19
C ASP A 116 2.73 25.75 -22.22
N GLY A 117 2.89 24.47 -21.88
CA GLY A 117 3.52 23.46 -22.72
C GLY A 117 5.05 23.44 -22.66
N ASN A 118 5.65 24.16 -21.70
CA ASN A 118 7.10 24.21 -21.59
C ASN A 118 7.64 23.00 -20.83
N PHE A 119 8.75 22.45 -21.32
CA PHE A 119 9.48 21.39 -20.63
C PHE A 119 10.03 21.89 -19.27
N LEU A 120 9.79 21.13 -18.21
CA LEU A 120 10.31 21.41 -16.87
C LEU A 120 11.40 20.38 -16.47
N GLU A 121 11.07 19.09 -16.51
CA GLU A 121 11.98 18.01 -16.17
C GLU A 121 11.56 16.71 -16.86
N SER A 122 12.46 15.73 -16.95
CA SER A 122 12.13 14.36 -17.35
C SER A 122 12.97 13.35 -16.59
N GLY A 123 12.49 12.11 -16.53
CA GLY A 123 13.22 11.00 -15.96
C GLY A 123 12.78 9.64 -16.52
N LYS A 124 13.37 8.59 -15.96
CA LYS A 124 13.03 7.21 -16.28
C LYS A 124 13.03 6.32 -15.04
N LEU A 125 12.11 5.37 -15.02
CA LEU A 125 11.90 4.36 -14.00
C LEU A 125 12.16 3.00 -14.64
N SER A 126 13.32 2.39 -14.36
CA SER A 126 13.84 1.26 -15.13
C SER A 126 13.56 -0.08 -14.46
N PHE A 127 13.25 -1.10 -15.26
CA PHE A 127 12.93 -2.45 -14.78
C PHE A 127 13.41 -3.53 -15.77
N LEU A 128 13.59 -4.76 -15.28
CA LEU A 128 14.06 -5.89 -16.08
C LEU A 128 13.00 -7.01 -16.14
N ILE A 129 12.37 -7.16 -17.30
CA ILE A 129 11.32 -8.18 -17.52
C ILE A 129 11.82 -9.46 -18.20
N GLU A 130 13.04 -9.47 -18.73
CA GLU A 130 13.57 -10.63 -19.44
C GLU A 130 13.75 -11.83 -18.50
N GLY A 131 13.23 -12.99 -18.93
CA GLY A 131 13.27 -14.23 -18.15
C GLY A 131 12.37 -14.24 -16.91
N LYS A 132 11.43 -13.29 -16.78
CA LYS A 132 10.51 -13.18 -15.65
C LYS A 132 9.14 -13.75 -15.97
N THR A 133 8.47 -14.31 -14.97
CA THR A 133 7.08 -14.76 -15.11
C THR A 133 6.14 -13.57 -15.14
N SER A 134 4.93 -13.74 -15.70
CA SER A 134 3.92 -12.65 -15.75
C SER A 134 3.63 -12.06 -14.37
N GLY A 135 3.53 -12.90 -13.33
CA GLY A 135 3.32 -12.42 -11.96
C GLY A 135 4.48 -11.58 -11.42
N GLN A 136 5.73 -11.96 -11.71
CA GLN A 136 6.90 -11.17 -11.34
C GLN A 136 6.92 -9.83 -12.10
N ILE A 137 6.63 -9.86 -13.40
CA ILE A 137 6.56 -8.66 -14.24
C ILE A 137 5.52 -7.69 -13.68
N THR A 138 4.32 -8.16 -13.36
CA THR A 138 3.28 -7.31 -12.74
C THR A 138 3.78 -6.64 -11.47
N LYS A 139 4.46 -7.38 -10.58
CA LYS A 139 5.00 -6.80 -9.33
C LYS A 139 6.11 -5.78 -9.55
N MET A 140 6.95 -5.97 -10.56
CA MET A 140 7.94 -4.97 -10.94
C MET A 140 7.28 -3.70 -11.51
N LEU A 141 6.31 -3.85 -12.42
CA LEU A 141 5.59 -2.70 -12.98
C LEU A 141 4.77 -1.94 -11.92
N GLU A 142 4.15 -2.65 -10.97
CA GLU A 142 3.45 -2.03 -9.83
C GLU A 142 4.39 -1.14 -9.01
N ALA A 143 5.62 -1.59 -8.72
CA ALA A 143 6.59 -0.82 -7.95
C ALA A 143 6.98 0.49 -8.67
N GLU A 144 7.22 0.43 -9.98
CA GLU A 144 7.58 1.61 -10.76
C GLU A 144 6.39 2.56 -10.98
N ALA A 145 5.17 2.03 -11.11
CA ALA A 145 3.96 2.86 -11.15
C ALA A 145 3.76 3.63 -9.83
N ILE A 146 4.06 3.02 -8.68
CA ILE A 146 4.04 3.71 -7.38
C ILE A 146 5.08 4.83 -7.35
N ALA A 147 6.32 4.55 -7.77
CA ALA A 147 7.37 5.56 -7.83
C ALA A 147 7.01 6.74 -8.75
N LEU A 148 6.31 6.49 -9.86
CA LEU A 148 5.81 7.54 -10.75
C LEU A 148 4.77 8.43 -10.06
N VAL A 149 3.85 7.86 -9.28
CA VAL A 149 2.88 8.63 -8.49
C VAL A 149 3.59 9.48 -7.45
N ASP A 150 4.60 8.93 -6.77
CA ASP A 150 5.40 9.68 -5.79
C ASP A 150 6.14 10.86 -6.41
N ILE A 151 6.56 10.75 -7.68
CA ILE A 151 7.13 11.86 -8.45
C ILE A 151 6.04 12.90 -8.72
N ALA A 152 4.89 12.48 -9.24
CA ALA A 152 3.79 13.39 -9.59
C ALA A 152 3.27 14.19 -8.39
N VAL A 153 3.21 13.59 -7.19
CA VAL A 153 2.76 14.27 -5.95
C VAL A 153 3.73 15.38 -5.49
N ARG A 154 5.00 15.33 -5.91
CA ARG A 154 6.02 16.33 -5.55
C ARG A 154 6.09 17.50 -6.55
N LYS A 155 5.33 17.45 -7.63
CA LYS A 155 5.24 18.50 -8.66
C LYS A 155 4.06 19.40 -8.38
#